data_AF-A0A5B7ATF6-F1
#
_entry.id   AF-A0A5B7ATF6-F1
#
_cell.length_a   1.000
_cell.length_b   1.000
_cell.length_c   1.000
_cell.angle_alpha   90.00
_cell.angle_beta   90.00
_cell.angle_gamma   90.00
#
_symmetry.space_group_name_H-M   'P 1'
#
loop_
_entity.id
_entity.type
_entity.pdbx_description
1 polymer ?
#
loop_
_entity_poly.entity_id
_entity_poly.type
_entity_poly.pdbx_seq_one_letter_code
_entity_poly.pdbx_strand_id
1 'polypeptide(L)'
;DCLVSELPVEINRLHKLRHLLAQYTGDDLDHKRGVKIQKGIGNLQELQTLCDVEANHDEVSLIKELENLKQLRTLGIRRLTREGGKALCASIEKMKQLRTLDVSAISGEEIMDLQSISSPPQYLQKLSLRGHLEKLFDWIPKLENLVTLILYRSGLSDDWLKTLQDLPNLLTLDLDQGYDGGRLHFKAEGFQKLKKL
;
A
#
# COMPACT_ATOMS: atom_id res chain seq x y z
N ASP A 1 -22.64 -1.71 0.53
CA ASP A 1 -22.54 -0.45 -0.23
C ASP A 1 -22.44 0.72 0.73
N CYS A 2 -21.33 1.46 0.70
CA CYS A 2 -21.17 2.70 1.45
C CYS A 2 -21.10 3.85 0.43
N LEU A 3 -22.07 4.76 0.49
CA LEU A 3 -22.18 5.93 -0.39
C LEU A 3 -21.36 7.13 0.11
N VAL A 4 -20.60 6.96 1.19
CA VAL A 4 -19.85 8.05 1.82
C VAL A 4 -18.57 8.30 1.02
N SER A 5 -18.56 9.36 0.21
CA SER A 5 -17.38 9.80 -0.54
C SER A 5 -16.45 10.69 0.27
N GLU A 6 -16.93 11.27 1.37
CA GLU A 6 -16.18 12.18 2.24
C GLU A 6 -16.60 12.00 3.69
N LEU A 7 -15.62 11.92 4.60
CA LEU A 7 -15.89 11.82 6.03
C LEU A 7 -16.18 13.18 6.65
N PRO A 8 -17.15 13.25 7.58
CA PRO A 8 -17.42 14.47 8.33
C PRO A 8 -16.24 14.82 9.26
N VAL A 9 -15.94 16.11 9.41
CA VAL A 9 -14.80 16.62 10.22
C VAL A 9 -14.88 16.20 11.70
N GLU A 10 -16.10 15.96 12.19
CA GLU A 10 -16.38 15.54 13.56
C GLU A 10 -15.70 14.22 13.92
N ILE A 11 -15.36 13.37 12.93
CA ILE A 11 -14.65 12.12 13.17
C ILE A 11 -13.29 12.35 13.85
N ASN A 12 -12.67 13.50 13.59
CA ASN A 12 -11.38 13.88 14.16
C ASN A 12 -11.43 14.13 15.67
N ARG A 13 -12.62 14.20 16.27
CA ARG A 13 -12.83 14.31 17.73
C ARG A 13 -12.88 12.95 18.43
N LEU A 14 -12.93 11.85 17.68
CA LEU A 14 -13.04 10.51 18.23
C LEU A 14 -11.64 9.96 18.59
N HIS A 15 -10.96 10.55 19.56
CA HIS A 15 -9.57 10.20 19.90
C HIS A 15 -9.34 8.73 20.30
N LYS A 16 -10.39 8.01 20.70
CA LYS A 16 -10.37 6.57 21.02
C LYS A 16 -10.70 5.67 19.81
N LEU A 17 -10.93 6.26 18.63
CA LEU A 17 -11.25 5.51 17.42
C LEU A 17 -10.06 4.65 17.01
N ARG A 18 -10.30 3.35 16.84
CA ARG A 18 -9.26 2.38 16.45
C ARG A 18 -9.39 1.91 15.01
N HIS A 19 -10.60 1.94 14.46
CA HIS A 19 -10.87 1.40 13.14
C HIS A 19 -11.71 2.37 12.35
N LEU A 20 -11.17 2.78 11.20
CA LEU A 20 -11.84 3.58 10.20
C LEU A 20 -11.81 2.80 8.88
N LEU A 21 -12.92 2.13 8.61
CA LEU A 21 -13.13 1.30 7.42
C LEU A 21 -13.93 2.12 6.41
N ALA A 22 -13.24 2.84 5.53
CA ALA A 22 -13.87 3.74 4.59
C ALA A 22 -13.91 3.10 3.20
N GLN A 23 -14.72 2.05 3.01
CA GLN A 23 -14.79 1.37 1.72
C GLN A 23 -15.61 2.19 0.73
N TYR A 24 -14.98 2.65 -0.36
CA TYR A 24 -15.69 3.18 -1.51
C TYR A 24 -15.82 2.09 -2.58
N THR A 25 -17.04 1.69 -2.88
CA THR A 25 -17.37 0.74 -3.95
C THR A 25 -17.92 1.51 -5.14
N GLY A 26 -17.03 2.06 -5.97
CA GLY A 26 -17.40 2.57 -7.29
C GLY A 26 -17.01 1.56 -8.37
N ASP A 27 -17.84 1.43 -9.41
CA ASP A 27 -17.74 0.43 -10.49
C ASP A 27 -16.47 0.51 -11.36
N ASP A 28 -15.58 1.47 -11.08
CA ASP A 28 -14.33 1.59 -11.81
C ASP A 28 -13.25 0.71 -11.18
N LEU A 29 -13.19 -0.54 -11.66
CA LEU A 29 -12.14 -1.50 -11.31
C LEU A 29 -10.73 -0.94 -11.57
N ASP A 30 -10.60 0.06 -12.45
CA ASP A 30 -9.34 0.64 -12.84
C ASP A 30 -8.95 1.81 -11.95
N HIS A 31 -9.93 2.49 -11.35
CA HIS A 31 -9.73 3.70 -10.55
C HIS A 31 -10.42 3.60 -9.19
N LYS A 32 -10.03 2.60 -8.38
CA LYS A 32 -10.45 2.50 -6.97
C LYS A 32 -10.31 3.85 -6.28
N ARG A 33 -11.44 4.52 -6.07
CA ARG A 33 -11.48 5.76 -5.29
C ARG A 33 -11.41 5.40 -3.82
N GLY A 34 -10.92 6.35 -3.04
CA GLY A 34 -10.99 6.25 -1.60
C GLY A 34 -12.05 7.19 -1.06
N VAL A 35 -12.24 7.16 0.24
CA VAL A 35 -13.00 8.18 0.94
C VAL A 35 -12.10 9.37 1.20
N LYS A 36 -12.61 10.57 0.91
CA LYS A 36 -11.92 11.82 1.19
C LYS A 36 -11.98 12.10 2.69
N ILE A 37 -10.85 12.53 3.24
CA ILE A 37 -10.74 12.87 4.65
C ILE A 37 -10.32 14.34 4.75
N GLN A 38 -11.03 15.09 5.58
CA GLN A 38 -10.68 16.46 5.91
C GLN A 38 -9.52 16.49 6.91
N LYS A 39 -8.79 17.60 6.96
CA LYS A 39 -7.66 17.80 7.89
C LYS A 39 -8.02 17.45 9.33
N GLY A 40 -7.08 16.84 10.04
CA GLY A 40 -7.20 16.45 11.45
C GLY A 40 -7.20 14.95 11.70
N ILE A 41 -7.01 14.11 10.68
CA ILE A 41 -6.89 12.65 10.85
C ILE A 41 -5.71 12.30 11.75
N GLY A 42 -4.64 13.11 11.73
CA GLY A 42 -3.48 12.96 12.60
C GLY A 42 -3.78 13.02 14.11
N ASN A 43 -4.98 13.48 14.50
CA ASN A 43 -5.44 13.51 15.89
C ASN A 43 -5.93 12.14 16.40
N LEU A 44 -6.14 11.18 15.50
CA LEU A 44 -6.61 9.82 15.82
C LEU A 44 -5.44 8.89 16.17
N GLN A 45 -4.65 9.23 17.18
CA GLN A 45 -3.39 8.53 17.50
C GLN A 45 -3.58 7.08 18.00
N GLU A 46 -4.79 6.69 18.40
CA GLU A 46 -5.15 5.29 18.71
C GLU A 46 -5.58 4.48 17.48
N LEU A 47 -5.61 5.08 16.28
CA LEU A 47 -6.07 4.43 15.06
C LEU A 47 -5.12 3.29 14.67
N GLN A 48 -5.71 2.11 14.45
CA GLN A 48 -5.05 0.88 14.05
C GLN A 48 -5.39 0.47 12.62
N THR A 49 -6.56 0.88 12.11
CA THR A 49 -6.99 0.57 10.76
C THR A 49 -7.48 1.83 10.07
N LEU A 50 -6.87 2.14 8.94
CA LEU A 50 -7.28 3.20 8.02
C LEU A 50 -7.28 2.61 6.60
N CYS A 51 -8.46 2.30 6.07
CA CYS A 51 -8.58 1.67 4.76
C CYS A 51 -9.17 2.62 3.73
N ASP A 52 -8.70 2.49 2.48
CA ASP A 52 -9.29 3.11 1.29
C ASP A 52 -9.42 4.63 1.40
N VAL A 53 -8.38 5.32 1.89
CA VAL A 53 -8.35 6.79 1.94
C VAL A 53 -7.85 7.34 0.61
N GLU A 54 -8.52 8.36 0.09
CA GLU A 54 -8.10 9.02 -1.14
C GLU A 54 -7.04 10.10 -0.86
N ALA A 55 -5.89 9.98 -1.51
CA ALA A 55 -4.99 11.11 -1.72
C ALA A 55 -5.69 12.10 -2.67
N ASN A 56 -6.31 13.11 -2.09
CA ASN A 56 -7.07 14.14 -2.79
C ASN A 56 -6.16 15.34 -3.13
N HIS A 57 -6.74 16.50 -3.49
CA HIS A 57 -5.99 17.72 -3.82
C HIS A 57 -5.06 18.23 -2.69
N ASP A 58 -5.24 17.79 -1.44
CA ASP A 58 -4.35 18.13 -0.31
C ASP A 58 -3.58 16.88 0.19
N GLU A 59 -3.13 16.06 -0.76
CA GLU A 59 -2.30 14.88 -0.55
C GLU A 59 -1.12 15.14 0.39
N VAL A 60 -0.44 16.29 0.24
CA VAL A 60 0.69 16.68 1.08
C VAL A 60 0.28 16.83 2.55
N SER A 61 -0.84 17.51 2.83
CA SER A 61 -1.32 17.65 4.21
C SER A 61 -1.77 16.30 4.78
N LEU A 62 -2.46 15.47 3.98
CA LEU A 62 -2.87 14.14 4.41
C LEU A 62 -1.66 13.29 4.82
N ILE A 63 -0.65 13.19 3.95
CA ILE A 63 0.55 12.40 4.21
C ILE A 63 1.28 12.90 5.45
N LYS A 64 1.41 14.22 5.61
CA LYS A 64 2.04 14.79 6.81
C LYS A 64 1.30 14.41 8.09
N GLU A 65 -0.03 14.33 8.05
CA GLU A 65 -0.81 13.90 9.21
C GLU A 65 -0.68 12.40 9.52
N LEU A 66 -0.48 11.56 8.49
CA LEU A 66 -0.25 10.12 8.67
C LEU A 66 1.01 9.82 9.50
N GLU A 67 1.99 10.72 9.53
CA GLU A 67 3.18 10.59 10.39
C GLU A 67 2.85 10.49 11.89
N ASN A 68 1.69 11.01 12.30
CA ASN A 68 1.22 10.96 13.69
C ASN A 68 0.56 9.61 14.04
N LEU A 69 0.15 8.82 13.04
CA LEU A 69 -0.64 7.59 13.22
C LEU A 69 0.23 6.35 13.42
N LYS A 70 1.05 6.39 14.47
CA LYS A 70 2.10 5.38 14.74
C LYS A 70 1.57 4.00 15.14
N GLN A 71 0.30 3.92 15.55
CA GLN A 71 -0.37 2.67 15.96
C GLN A 71 -1.02 1.92 14.79
N LEU A 72 -0.94 2.46 13.57
CA LEU A 72 -1.51 1.81 12.40
C LEU A 72 -0.93 0.42 12.15
N ARG A 73 -1.85 -0.51 11.92
CA ARG A 73 -1.61 -1.91 11.54
C ARG A 73 -2.06 -2.18 10.11
N THR A 74 -3.02 -1.40 9.62
CA THR A 74 -3.51 -1.49 8.24
C THR A 74 -3.64 -0.08 7.69
N LEU A 75 -2.97 0.16 6.56
CA LEU A 75 -3.05 1.39 5.79
C LEU A 75 -3.46 1.07 4.36
N GLY A 76 -4.58 1.64 3.93
CA GLY A 76 -5.05 1.64 2.56
C GLY A 76 -5.10 3.07 2.02
N ILE A 77 -4.29 3.37 1.01
CA ILE A 77 -4.29 4.68 0.32
C ILE A 77 -4.58 4.46 -1.15
N ARG A 78 -5.40 5.35 -1.71
CA ARG A 78 -5.83 5.35 -3.09
C ARG A 78 -5.39 6.63 -3.77
N ARG A 79 -5.17 6.52 -5.07
CA ARG A 79 -4.92 7.63 -5.99
C ARG A 79 -3.68 8.47 -5.67
N LEU A 80 -2.57 7.83 -5.27
CA LEU A 80 -1.30 8.52 -5.05
C LEU A 80 -0.70 9.05 -6.34
N THR A 81 -0.11 10.24 -6.26
CA THR A 81 0.88 10.71 -7.23
C THR A 81 2.26 10.11 -6.92
N ARG A 82 3.20 10.23 -7.85
CA ARG A 82 4.60 9.83 -7.65
C ARG A 82 5.23 10.57 -6.47
N GLU A 83 5.01 11.88 -6.40
CA GLU A 83 5.48 12.75 -5.32
C GLU A 83 4.83 12.38 -3.99
N GLY A 84 3.54 12.06 -4.01
CA GLY A 84 2.81 11.52 -2.87
C GLY A 84 3.38 10.21 -2.36
N GLY A 85 3.72 9.28 -3.25
CA GLY A 85 4.43 8.04 -2.91
C GLY A 85 5.74 8.31 -2.17
N LYS A 86 6.57 9.20 -2.71
CA LYS A 86 7.85 9.59 -2.08
C LYS A 86 7.64 10.19 -0.69
N ALA A 87 6.66 11.08 -0.54
CA ALA A 87 6.34 11.68 0.75
C ALA A 87 5.78 10.65 1.75
N LEU A 88 4.97 9.70 1.28
CA LEU A 88 4.37 8.66 2.10
C LEU A 88 5.42 7.74 2.74
N CYS A 89 6.57 7.54 2.11
CA CYS A 89 7.65 6.71 2.62
C CYS A 89 8.03 7.07 4.07
N ALA A 90 8.21 8.36 4.36
CA ALA A 90 8.58 8.84 5.70
C ALA A 90 7.50 8.54 6.75
N SER A 91 6.22 8.53 6.35
CA SER A 91 5.10 8.16 7.22
C SER A 91 5.10 6.65 7.52
N ILE A 92 5.29 5.82 6.49
CA ILE A 92 5.32 4.36 6.62
C ILE A 92 6.42 3.92 7.58
N GLU A 93 7.61 4.53 7.51
CA GLU A 93 8.72 4.21 8.41
C GLU A 93 8.41 4.45 9.89
N LYS A 94 7.50 5.38 10.21
CA LYS A 94 7.06 5.65 11.59
C LYS A 94 6.01 4.66 12.09
N MET A 95 5.33 3.94 11.19
CA MET A 95 4.29 2.95 11.51
C MET A 95 4.89 1.59 11.84
N LYS A 96 5.56 1.48 12.99
CA LYS A 96 6.31 0.26 13.37
C LYS A 96 5.44 -0.98 13.54
N GLN A 97 4.12 -0.83 13.68
CA GLN A 97 3.16 -1.94 13.85
C GLN A 97 2.42 -2.30 12.55
N LEU A 98 2.81 -1.72 11.41
CA LEU A 98 2.12 -1.94 10.14
C LEU A 98 2.25 -3.39 9.68
N ARG A 99 1.09 -4.01 9.39
CA ARG A 99 0.93 -5.40 8.93
C ARG A 99 0.38 -5.48 7.52
N THR A 100 -0.41 -4.49 7.11
CA THR A 100 -1.00 -4.42 5.78
C THR A 100 -0.78 -3.03 5.20
N LEU A 101 -0.17 -2.99 4.03
CA LEU A 101 -0.04 -1.79 3.21
C LEU A 101 -0.69 -2.06 1.86
N ASP A 102 -1.66 -1.24 1.50
CA ASP A 102 -2.40 -1.33 0.24
C ASP A 102 -2.44 0.05 -0.41
N VAL A 103 -1.77 0.18 -1.55
CA VAL A 103 -1.52 1.47 -2.18
C VAL A 103 -1.90 1.40 -3.66
N SER A 104 -2.61 2.41 -4.14
CA SER A 104 -2.89 2.57 -5.57
C SER A 104 -2.44 3.93 -6.11
N ALA A 105 -1.91 3.93 -7.33
CA ALA A 105 -1.61 5.14 -8.08
C ALA A 105 -2.91 5.84 -8.54
N ILE A 106 -2.80 7.12 -8.91
CA ILE A 106 -3.92 7.95 -9.41
C ILE A 106 -4.44 7.52 -10.78
N SER A 107 -3.60 6.91 -11.60
CA SER A 107 -3.92 6.35 -12.91
C SER A 107 -3.03 5.15 -13.21
N GLY A 108 -3.31 4.42 -14.30
CA GLY A 108 -2.44 3.34 -14.78
C GLY A 108 -1.12 3.81 -15.40
N GLU A 109 -1.05 5.08 -15.82
CA GLU A 109 0.15 5.69 -16.41
C GLU A 109 1.06 6.31 -15.34
N GLU A 110 0.51 6.64 -14.18
CA GLU A 110 1.27 7.23 -13.09
C GLU A 110 2.26 6.21 -12.51
N ILE A 111 3.53 6.61 -12.48
CA ILE A 111 4.59 5.84 -11.85
C ILE A 111 4.45 5.97 -10.33
N MET A 112 4.20 4.86 -9.65
CA MET A 112 4.26 4.81 -8.19
C MET A 112 5.71 4.67 -7.72
N ASP A 113 6.15 5.55 -6.83
CA ASP A 113 7.49 5.51 -6.24
C ASP A 113 7.41 5.45 -4.72
N LEU A 114 7.77 4.28 -4.17
CA LEU A 114 7.94 4.05 -2.73
C LEU A 114 9.38 3.61 -2.41
N GLN A 115 10.35 3.89 -3.28
CA GLN A 115 11.71 3.39 -3.17
C GLN A 115 12.45 3.95 -1.94
N SER A 116 12.06 5.13 -1.46
CA SER A 116 12.74 5.86 -0.37
C SER A 116 12.52 5.28 1.03
N ILE A 117 11.77 4.17 1.17
CA ILE A 117 11.66 3.45 2.45
C ILE A 117 13.00 2.80 2.78
N SER A 118 13.75 3.44 3.66
CA SER A 118 15.03 3.01 4.18
C SER A 118 14.87 1.94 5.26
N SER A 119 13.85 2.08 6.11
CA SER A 119 13.54 1.17 7.22
C SER A 119 12.12 0.59 7.11
N PRO A 120 11.91 -0.48 6.31
CA PRO A 120 10.58 -1.01 6.08
C PRO A 120 9.95 -1.58 7.36
N PRO A 121 8.61 -1.52 7.51
CA PRO A 121 7.92 -2.09 8.67
C PRO A 121 8.12 -3.62 8.75
N GLN A 122 8.81 -4.08 9.79
CA GLN A 122 9.24 -5.48 9.91
C GLN A 122 8.08 -6.46 10.12
N TYR A 123 6.93 -5.98 10.60
CA TYR A 123 5.72 -6.81 10.78
C TYR A 123 4.80 -6.83 9.55
N LEU A 124 5.24 -6.26 8.41
CA LEU A 124 4.43 -6.23 7.20
C LEU A 124 4.22 -7.65 6.68
N GLN A 125 2.96 -8.06 6.61
CA GLN A 125 2.52 -9.41 6.19
C GLN A 125 1.82 -9.37 4.83
N LYS A 126 1.18 -8.26 4.49
CA LYS A 126 0.50 -8.06 3.22
C LYS A 126 0.94 -6.74 2.59
N LEU A 127 1.42 -6.83 1.35
CA LEU A 127 1.73 -5.69 0.51
C LEU A 127 0.90 -5.79 -0.78
N SER A 128 0.16 -4.73 -1.08
CA SER A 128 -0.63 -4.59 -2.31
C SER A 128 -0.22 -3.29 -2.98
N LEU A 129 0.33 -3.39 -4.20
CA LEU A 129 0.74 -2.27 -5.03
C LEU A 129 -0.08 -2.31 -6.32
N ARG A 130 -0.82 -1.24 -6.58
CA ARG A 130 -1.68 -1.10 -7.76
C ARG A 130 -1.26 0.11 -8.58
N GLY A 131 -0.79 -0.11 -9.81
CA GLY A 131 -0.29 0.94 -10.71
C GLY A 131 1.16 0.70 -11.11
N HIS A 132 1.62 1.45 -12.10
CA HIS A 132 2.88 1.22 -12.80
C HIS A 132 4.10 1.44 -11.90
N LEU A 133 5.07 0.53 -11.96
CA LEU A 133 6.32 0.55 -11.20
C LEU A 133 7.50 0.50 -12.18
N GLU A 134 8.42 1.47 -12.09
CA GLU A 134 9.66 1.45 -12.88
C GLU A 134 10.51 0.20 -12.57
N LYS A 135 10.51 -0.21 -11.30
CA LYS A 135 11.18 -1.42 -10.80
C LYS A 135 10.55 -1.87 -9.49
N LEU A 136 10.84 -3.10 -9.08
CA LEU A 136 10.53 -3.56 -7.74
C LEU A 136 11.41 -2.80 -6.72
N PHE A 137 10.82 -2.36 -5.61
CA PHE A 137 11.55 -1.60 -4.61
C PHE A 137 12.52 -2.46 -3.78
N ASP A 138 13.73 -1.92 -3.54
CA ASP A 138 14.84 -2.67 -2.91
C ASP A 138 14.58 -3.08 -1.44
N TRP A 139 13.54 -2.54 -0.82
CA TRP A 139 13.13 -2.88 0.54
C TRP A 139 12.16 -4.07 0.60
N ILE A 140 11.48 -4.43 -0.50
CA ILE A 140 10.53 -5.55 -0.52
C ILE A 140 11.22 -6.89 -0.18
N PRO A 141 12.40 -7.22 -0.74
CA PRO A 141 13.12 -8.45 -0.39
C PRO A 141 13.55 -8.53 1.08
N LYS A 142 13.59 -7.40 1.79
CA LYS A 142 13.97 -7.32 3.22
C LYS A 142 12.79 -7.64 4.16
N LEU A 143 11.59 -7.90 3.62
CA LEU A 143 10.39 -8.16 4.40
C LEU A 143 10.28 -9.64 4.78
N GLU A 144 10.98 -10.06 5.82
CA GLU A 144 11.00 -11.47 6.24
C GLU A 144 9.61 -12.01 6.63
N ASN A 145 8.69 -11.15 7.08
CA ASN A 145 7.34 -11.53 7.49
C ASN A 145 6.29 -11.43 6.36
N LEU A 146 6.69 -11.11 5.14
CA LEU A 146 5.75 -10.95 4.03
C LEU A 146 5.13 -12.30 3.65
N VAL A 147 3.81 -12.38 3.74
CA VAL A 147 3.01 -13.58 3.43
C VAL A 147 2.30 -13.44 2.10
N THR A 148 1.88 -12.22 1.75
CA THR A 148 1.10 -11.94 0.55
C THR A 148 1.66 -10.71 -0.15
N LEU A 149 2.02 -10.87 -1.41
CA LEU A 149 2.37 -9.78 -2.32
C LEU A 149 1.38 -9.76 -3.48
N ILE A 150 0.75 -8.60 -3.69
CA ILE A 150 -0.18 -8.36 -4.80
C ILE A 150 0.40 -7.22 -5.63
N LEU A 151 0.61 -7.48 -6.92
CA LEU A 151 1.12 -6.54 -7.90
C LEU A 151 0.07 -6.43 -9.01
N TYR A 152 -0.70 -5.34 -9.00
CA TYR A 152 -1.76 -5.10 -9.97
C TYR A 152 -1.34 -4.01 -10.95
N ARG A 153 -1.35 -4.29 -12.26
CA ARG A 153 -0.94 -3.31 -13.30
C ARG A 153 0.41 -2.65 -13.03
N SER A 154 1.35 -3.42 -12.50
CA SER A 154 2.67 -2.94 -12.11
C SER A 154 3.64 -2.76 -13.27
N GLY A 155 3.40 -3.38 -14.43
CA GLY A 155 4.24 -3.22 -15.62
C GLY A 155 5.69 -3.67 -15.42
N LEU A 156 5.94 -4.59 -14.49
CA LEU A 156 7.29 -5.00 -14.14
C LEU A 156 7.87 -5.96 -15.20
N SER A 157 9.15 -5.79 -15.55
CA SER A 157 9.90 -6.63 -16.50
C SER A 157 10.51 -7.90 -15.85
N ASP A 158 11.43 -8.64 -16.48
CA ASP A 158 11.79 -10.00 -16.03
C ASP A 158 12.64 -10.11 -14.75
N ASP A 159 13.24 -9.02 -14.24
CA ASP A 159 14.29 -9.13 -13.22
C ASP A 159 13.82 -9.19 -11.76
N TRP A 160 12.59 -8.78 -11.45
CA TRP A 160 12.12 -8.70 -10.06
C TRP A 160 11.82 -10.06 -9.41
N LEU A 161 11.44 -11.07 -10.20
CA LEU A 161 11.12 -12.42 -9.69
C LEU A 161 12.31 -13.05 -8.99
N LYS A 162 13.52 -12.85 -9.55
CA LYS A 162 14.77 -13.37 -8.99
C LYS A 162 15.04 -12.81 -7.59
N THR A 163 14.55 -11.61 -7.30
CA THR A 163 14.74 -10.91 -6.02
C THR A 163 13.70 -11.34 -4.98
N LEU A 164 12.51 -11.76 -5.39
CA LEU A 164 11.46 -12.21 -4.47
C LEU A 164 11.55 -13.68 -4.09
N GLN A 165 12.24 -14.49 -4.90
CA GLN A 165 12.30 -15.94 -4.72
C GLN A 165 12.85 -16.36 -3.34
N ASP A 166 13.64 -15.48 -2.70
CA ASP A 166 14.32 -15.74 -1.44
C ASP A 166 13.49 -15.32 -0.21
N LEU A 167 12.27 -14.80 -0.42
CA LEU A 167 11.37 -14.42 0.68
C LEU A 167 10.92 -15.67 1.47
N PRO A 168 11.25 -15.77 2.77
CA PRO A 168 11.15 -17.03 3.51
C PRO A 168 9.72 -17.40 3.90
N ASN A 169 8.77 -16.47 3.81
CA ASN A 169 7.39 -16.65 4.28
C ASN A 169 6.32 -16.33 3.23
N LEU A 170 6.72 -16.04 1.98
CA LEU A 170 5.78 -15.70 0.92
C LEU A 170 4.92 -16.92 0.55
N LEU A 171 3.61 -16.83 0.81
CA LEU A 171 2.64 -17.89 0.52
C LEU A 171 1.81 -17.57 -0.73
N THR A 172 1.56 -16.30 -0.98
CA THR A 172 0.72 -15.81 -2.08
C THR A 172 1.47 -14.74 -2.84
N LEU A 173 1.65 -14.94 -4.14
CA LEU A 173 2.05 -13.94 -5.11
C LEU A 173 0.87 -13.77 -6.07
N ASP A 174 0.38 -12.56 -6.26
CA ASP A 174 -0.73 -12.27 -7.17
C ASP A 174 -0.26 -11.23 -8.19
N LEU A 175 -0.35 -11.57 -9.47
CA LEU A 175 0.20 -10.81 -10.60
C LEU A 175 -0.91 -10.40 -11.59
N ASP A 176 -2.01 -9.88 -11.09
CA ASP A 176 -3.13 -9.42 -11.92
C ASP A 176 -2.73 -8.23 -12.82
N GLN A 177 -2.40 -8.53 -14.09
CA GLN A 177 -1.82 -7.58 -15.05
C GLN A 177 -0.52 -6.94 -14.54
N GLY A 178 0.15 -7.57 -13.58
CA GLY A 178 1.31 -7.00 -12.87
C GLY A 178 2.65 -7.17 -13.59
N TYR A 179 2.69 -8.04 -14.60
CA TYR A 179 3.91 -8.53 -15.22
C TYR A 179 3.82 -8.44 -16.75
N ASP A 180 4.75 -7.69 -17.35
CA ASP A 180 4.79 -7.45 -18.80
C ASP A 180 5.71 -8.44 -19.53
N GLY A 181 6.41 -9.29 -18.78
CA GLY A 181 7.26 -10.32 -19.36
C GLY A 181 6.46 -11.48 -19.95
N GLY A 182 7.01 -12.11 -21.00
CA GLY A 182 6.33 -13.20 -21.70
C GLY A 182 6.32 -14.52 -20.93
N ARG A 183 7.21 -14.72 -19.96
CA ARG A 183 7.38 -15.99 -19.22
C ARG A 183 7.95 -15.78 -17.82
N LEU A 184 7.26 -16.32 -16.81
CA LEU A 184 7.79 -16.35 -15.45
C LEU A 184 8.95 -17.35 -15.35
N HIS A 185 10.11 -16.88 -14.89
CA HIS A 185 11.30 -17.71 -14.69
C HIS A 185 11.53 -17.94 -13.20
N PHE A 186 11.38 -19.20 -12.77
CA PHE A 186 11.64 -19.63 -11.39
C PHE A 186 12.92 -20.45 -11.30
N LYS A 187 13.73 -20.19 -10.28
CA LYS A 187 14.80 -21.13 -9.90
C LYS A 187 14.18 -22.32 -9.17
N ALA A 188 14.75 -23.51 -9.35
CA ALA A 188 14.25 -24.75 -8.73
C ALA A 188 14.14 -24.66 -7.19
N GLU A 189 15.00 -23.87 -6.55
CA GLU A 189 15.01 -23.64 -5.10
C GLU A 189 14.39 -22.30 -4.67
N GLY A 190 13.78 -21.56 -5.60
CA GLY A 190 13.07 -20.32 -5.27
C GLY A 190 11.67 -20.58 -4.69
N PHE A 191 11.14 -19.62 -3.94
CA PHE A 191 9.74 -19.60 -3.49
C PHE A 191 9.31 -20.83 -2.68
N GLN A 192 10.14 -21.27 -1.74
CA GLN A 192 9.98 -22.54 -0.99
C GLN A 192 8.62 -22.73 -0.27
N LYS A 193 7.92 -21.64 0.06
CA LYS A 193 6.62 -21.71 0.75
C LYS A 193 5.43 -21.28 -0.11
N LEU A 194 5.65 -20.91 -1.37
CA LEU A 194 4.59 -20.38 -2.22
C LEU A 194 3.50 -21.43 -2.46
N LYS A 195 2.24 -21.05 -2.25
CA LYS A 195 1.05 -21.92 -2.40
C LYS A 195 0.05 -21.39 -3.42
N LYS A 196 0.11 -20.09 -3.73
CA LYS A 196 -0.78 -19.41 -4.66
C LYS A 196 0.03 -18.46 -5.53
N LEU A 197 -0.19 -18.56 -6.84
CA LEU A 197 0.36 -17.72 -7.89
C LEU A 197 -0.77 -17.34 -8.84
#